data_AF-A0A0F9KVM1-F1
#
_entry.id   AF-A0A0F9KVM1-F1
#
_cell.length_a   1.000
_cell.length_b   1.000
_cell.length_c   1.000
_cell.angle_alpha   90.00
_cell.angle_beta   90.00
_cell.angle_gamma   90.00
#
_symmetry.space_group_name_H-M   'P 1'
#
loop_
_entity.id
_entity.type
_entity.pdbx_description
1 polymer ?
#
loop_
_entity_poly.entity_id
_entity_poly.type
_entity_poly.pdbx_seq_one_letter_code
_entity_poly.pdbx_strand_id
1 'polypeptide(L)' 'MPDIYSVAWKVLEEKIAKSRRQSISKADLMQWQLQALEAAVDRAALEVVYQEMSRGQQKEA' A
#
# COMPACT_ATOMS: atom_id res chain seq x y z
N MET A 1 0.96 11.88 -6.27
CA MET A 1 1.08 10.49 -5.78
C MET A 1 0.40 10.40 -4.44
N PRO A 2 -0.47 9.40 -4.21
CA PRO A 2 -0.95 9.15 -2.86
C PRO A 2 0.24 8.91 -1.93
N ASP A 3 0.22 9.53 -0.76
CA ASP A 3 1.26 9.36 0.24
C ASP A 3 1.33 7.89 0.68
N ILE A 4 2.55 7.32 0.66
CA ILE A 4 2.80 5.90 0.97
C ILE A 4 2.30 5.57 2.37
N TYR A 5 2.53 6.46 3.34
CA TYR A 5 2.09 6.25 4.72
C TYR A 5 0.56 6.27 4.84
N SER A 6 -0.11 7.17 4.12
CA SER A 6 -1.57 7.20 4.05
C SER A 6 -2.17 5.94 3.43
N VAL A 7 -1.53 5.37 2.40
CA VAL A 7 -1.97 4.09 1.80
C VAL A 7 -1.72 2.93 2.76
N ALA A 8 -0.53 2.86 3.36
CA ALA A 8 -0.19 1.83 4.34
C ALA A 8 -1.14 1.86 5.54
N TRP A 9 -1.48 3.06 6.04
CA TRP A 9 -2.44 3.22 7.12
C TRP A 9 -3.81 2.62 6.78
N LYS A 10 -4.35 2.90 5.59
CA LYS A 10 -5.63 2.33 5.15
C LYS A 10 -5.59 0.80 5.05
N VAL A 11 -4.51 0.25 4.50
CA VAL A 11 -4.32 -1.21 4.41
C VAL A 11 -4.28 -1.85 5.80
N LEU A 12 -3.58 -1.23 6.74
CA LEU A 12 -3.49 -1.68 8.12
C LEU A 12 -4.85 -1.59 8.83
N GLU A 13 -5.57 -0.48 8.67
CA GLU A 13 -6.89 -0.25 9.25
C GLU A 13 -7.89 -1.32 8.78
N GLU A 14 -7.93 -1.61 7.48
CA GLU A 14 -8.75 -2.69 6.92
C GLU A 14 -8.39 -4.06 7.51
N LYS A 15 -7.09 -4.34 7.68
CA LYS A 15 -6.62 -5.61 8.24
C LYS A 15 -7.06 -5.77 9.69
N ILE A 16 -6.94 -4.70 10.49
CA ILE A 16 -7.39 -4.69 11.89
C ILE A 16 -8.90 -4.93 11.96
N ALA A 17 -9.69 -4.19 11.16
CA ALA A 17 -11.14 -4.33 11.10
C ALA A 17 -11.58 -5.76 10.70
N LYS A 18 -10.91 -6.37 9.71
CA LYS A 18 -11.19 -7.74 9.25
C LYS A 18 -10.79 -8.80 10.27
N SER A 19 -9.80 -8.55 11.12
CA SER A 19 -9.29 -9.55 12.07
C SER A 19 -10.27 -9.90 13.20
N ARG A 20 -11.19 -8.98 13.55
CA ARG A 20 -12.12 -9.09 14.69
C ARG A 20 -11.45 -9.38 16.04
N ARG A 21 -10.13 -9.22 16.15
CA ARG A 21 -9.39 -9.43 17.41
C ARG A 21 -9.60 -8.23 18.33
N GLN A 22 -9.95 -8.47 19.59
CA GLN A 22 -10.05 -7.43 20.61
C GLN A 22 -8.67 -6.93 21.08
N SER A 23 -7.65 -7.78 20.98
CA SER A 23 -6.27 -7.46 21.33
C SER A 23 -5.30 -8.08 20.33
N ILE A 24 -4.23 -7.36 20.02
CA ILE A 24 -3.17 -7.80 19.10
C ILE A 24 -1.84 -7.69 19.84
N SER A 25 -0.98 -8.70 19.70
CA SER A 25 0.36 -8.66 20.29
C SER A 25 1.21 -7.58 19.60
N LYS A 26 2.23 -7.04 20.28
CA LYS A 26 3.14 -6.08 19.65
C LYS A 26 3.81 -6.66 18.40
N ALA A 27 4.20 -7.94 18.44
CA ALA A 27 4.84 -8.61 17.32
C ALA A 27 3.91 -8.72 16.11
N ASP A 28 2.65 -9.13 16.34
CA ASP A 28 1.63 -9.22 15.28
C ASP A 28 1.34 -7.84 14.68
N LEU A 29 1.21 -6.81 15.52
CA LEU A 29 0.98 -5.44 15.06
C LEU A 29 2.14 -4.93 14.20
N MET A 30 3.38 -5.15 14.63
CA MET A 30 4.57 -4.77 13.87
C MET A 30 4.63 -5.50 12.52
N GLN A 31 4.32 -6.80 12.51
CA GLN A 31 4.26 -7.56 11.26
C GLN A 31 3.18 -7.01 10.32
N TRP A 32 2.02 -6.64 10.83
CA TRP A 32 0.95 -6.08 10.01
C TRP A 32 1.30 -4.68 9.47
N GLN A 33 2.00 -3.86 10.25
CA GLN A 33 2.52 -2.57 9.82
C GLN A 33 3.53 -2.72 8.67
N LEU A 34 4.47 -3.66 8.78
CA LEU A 34 5.44 -3.95 7.72
C LEU A 34 4.76 -4.40 6.43
N GLN A 35 3.83 -5.35 6.52
CA GLN A 35 3.08 -5.83 5.35
C GLN A 35 2.25 -4.72 4.68
N ALA A 36 1.69 -3.81 5.47
CA ALA A 36 0.93 -2.68 4.93
C ALA A 36 1.84 -1.66 4.21
N LEU A 37 3.06 -1.45 4.72
CA LEU A 37 4.07 -0.61 4.06
C LEU A 37 4.56 -1.23 2.76
N GLU A 38 4.86 -2.53 2.75
CA GLU A 38 5.24 -3.28 1.54
C GLU A 38 4.17 -3.13 0.45
N ALA A 39 2.89 -3.37 0.80
CA ALA A 39 1.79 -3.21 -0.14
C ALA A 39 1.62 -1.78 -0.68
N ALA A 40 1.89 -0.77 0.16
CA ALA A 40 1.83 0.64 -0.25
C ALA A 40 2.96 1.00 -1.22
N VAL A 41 4.18 0.50 -0.98
CA VAL A 41 5.33 0.67 -1.87
C VAL A 41 5.10 -0.03 -3.20
N ASP A 42 4.62 -1.27 -3.20
CA ASP A 42 4.32 -2.03 -4.41
C ASP A 42 3.30 -1.30 -5.28
N ARG A 43 2.24 -0.75 -4.65
CA ARG A 43 1.24 0.04 -5.35
C ARG A 43 1.82 1.32 -5.95
N ALA A 44 2.66 2.04 -5.21
CA ALA A 44 3.32 3.24 -5.70
C ALA A 44 4.25 2.94 -6.88
N ALA A 45 5.02 1.84 -6.81
CA ALA A 45 5.88 1.39 -7.90
C ALA A 45 5.08 1.05 -9.16
N LEU A 46 3.96 0.33 -9.03
CA LEU A 46 3.07 0.02 -10.14
C LEU A 46 2.50 1.30 -10.78
N GLU A 47 2.08 2.28 -9.98
CA GLU A 47 1.58 3.57 -10.50
C GLU A 47 2.64 4.31 -11.34
N VAL A 48 3.92 4.25 -10.97
CA VAL A 48 5.02 4.82 -11.79
C VAL A 48 5.08 4.13 -13.15
N VAL A 49 5.11 2.80 -13.16
CA VAL A 49 5.22 2.01 -14.40
C VAL A 49 4.03 2.30 -15.33
N TYR A 50 2.80 2.40 -14.80
CA TYR A 50 1.63 2.77 -15.59
C TYR A 50 1.71 4.18 -16.15
N GLN A 51 2.21 5.15 -15.39
CA GLN A 51 2.39 6.52 -15.88
C GLN A 51 3.45 6.60 -16.98
N GLU A 52 4.53 5.84 -16.86
CA GLU A 52 5.57 5.77 -17.90
C GLU A 52 5.05 5.15 -19.19
N MET A 53 4.30 4.03 -19.11
CA MET A 53 3.66 3.43 -20.28
C MET A 53 2.68 4.39 -20.96
N SER A 54 1.86 5.10 -20.18
CA SER A 54 0.89 6.07 -20.70
C SER A 54 1.57 7.26 -21.40
N ARG A 55 2.72 7.71 -20.87
CA ARG A 55 3.53 8.77 -21.47
C ARG A 55 4.23 8.33 -22.76
N GLY A 56 4.64 7.07 -22.86
CA GLY A 56 5.22 6.50 -24.09
C GLY A 56 4.21 6.50 -25.23
N GLN A 57 2.98 6.04 -24.96
CA GLN A 57 1.90 5.97 -25.96
C GLN A 57 1.47 7.36 -26.47
N GLN A 58 1.50 8.39 -25.61
CA GLN A 58 1.18 9.77 -26.03
C GLN A 58 2.25 10.42 -26.91
N LYS A 59 3.49 9.91 -26.94
CA LYS A 59 4.57 10.43 -27.79
C LYS A 59 4.65 9.77 -29.15
N GLU A 60 3.98 8.63 -29.33
CA GLU A 60 3.94 7.88 -30.60
C GLU A 60 2.69 8.19 -31.44
N ALA A 61 1.73 8.96 -30.90
CA ALA A 61 0.52 9.43 -31.58
C ALA A 61 0.67 10.87 -32.09
#